data_AF-A0A0L8AE21-F1
#
_entry.id   AF-A0A0L8AE21-F1
#
_cell.length_a   1.000
_cell.length_b   1.000
_cell.length_c   1.000
_cell.angle_alpha   90.00
_cell.angle_beta   90.00
_cell.angle_gamma   90.00
#
_symmetry.space_group_name_H-M   'P 1'
#
loop_
_entity.id
_entity.type
_entity.pdbx_description
1 polymer ?
#
loop_
_entity_poly.entity_id
_entity_poly.type
_entity_poly.pdbx_seq_one_letter_code
_entity_poly.pdbx_strand_id
1 'polypeptide(L)'
;MERWYLATLLALILHQIDAAFWQEWTMFHVPGGIQGFLLFNLFAVGAVLWGYRHALLGTSTARGYALVCGALGIGTALIHLAFALLGRNEFHLPLSIIVLLACFVSGGGLLLQLRPR
;
A
#
# COMPACT_ATOMS: atom_id res chain seq x y z
N MET A 1 1.64 -14.87 -8.52
CA MET A 1 0.72 -13.84 -8.02
C MET A 1 0.85 -13.71 -6.51
N GLU A 2 0.61 -14.80 -5.77
CA GLU A 2 0.68 -14.86 -4.30
C GLU A 2 1.93 -14.19 -3.69
N ARG A 3 3.16 -14.60 -4.04
CA ARG A 3 4.39 -13.98 -3.54
C ARG A 3 4.47 -12.45 -3.72
N TRP A 4 4.11 -11.95 -4.90
CA TRP A 4 4.11 -10.51 -5.18
C TRP A 4 3.00 -9.78 -4.43
N TYR A 5 1.85 -10.44 -4.26
CA TYR A 5 0.77 -9.94 -3.42
C TYR A 5 1.22 -9.82 -1.97
N LEU A 6 1.83 -10.87 -1.41
CA LEU A 6 2.32 -10.89 -0.03
C LEU A 6 3.37 -9.79 0.19
N ALA A 7 4.33 -9.64 -0.73
CA ALA A 7 5.33 -8.58 -0.66
C ALA A 7 4.70 -7.17 -0.70
N THR A 8 3.71 -6.97 -1.58
CA THR A 8 2.99 -5.68 -1.69
C THR A 8 2.19 -5.40 -0.42
N LEU A 9 1.45 -6.38 0.08
CA LEU A 9 0.69 -6.29 1.33
C LEU A 9 1.59 -5.96 2.53
N LEU A 10 2.73 -6.66 2.68
CA LEU A 10 3.68 -6.41 3.75
C LEU A 10 4.24 -4.99 3.68
N ALA A 11 4.64 -4.54 2.49
CA ALA A 11 5.15 -3.19 2.29
C ALA A 11 4.09 -2.12 2.61
N LEU A 12 2.84 -2.32 2.19
CA LEU A 12 1.71 -1.45 2.51
C LEU A 12 1.42 -1.39 4.02
N ILE A 13 1.49 -2.52 4.73
CA ILE A 13 1.32 -2.56 6.20
C ILE A 13 2.45 -1.80 6.88
N LEU A 14 3.71 -2.06 6.50
CA LEU A 14 4.86 -1.33 7.06
C LEU A 14 4.75 0.17 6.80
N HIS A 15 4.33 0.56 5.60
CA HIS A 15 4.07 1.94 5.26
C HIS A 15 2.98 2.56 6.15
N GLN A 16 1.88 1.85 6.44
CA GLN A 16 0.84 2.38 7.32
C GLN A 16 1.28 2.49 8.80
N ILE A 17 2.19 1.63 9.26
CA ILE A 17 2.84 1.79 10.57
C ILE A 17 3.69 3.08 10.58
N ASP A 18 4.48 3.30 9.53
CA ASP A 18 5.29 4.52 9.37
C ASP A 18 4.40 5.77 9.22
N ALA A 19 3.31 5.68 8.47
CA ALA A 19 2.32 6.73 8.31
C ALA A 19 1.64 7.11 9.64
N ALA A 20 1.42 6.14 10.52
CA ALA A 20 0.94 6.42 11.85
C ALA A 20 1.96 7.22 12.69
N PHE A 21 3.26 6.90 12.57
CA PHE A 21 4.33 7.68 13.21
C PHE A 21 4.39 9.12 12.68
N TRP A 22 4.30 9.29 11.35
CA TRP A 22 4.28 10.61 10.69
C TRP A 22 2.95 11.36 10.83
N GLN A 23 1.96 10.79 11.52
CA GLN A 23 0.63 11.36 11.68
C GLN A 23 0.01 11.74 10.34
N GLU A 24 0.07 10.83 9.37
CA GLU A 24 -0.42 11.01 8.00
C GLU A 24 -1.87 11.52 7.94
N TRP A 25 -2.68 11.22 8.96
CA TRP A 25 -4.03 11.78 9.10
C TRP A 25 -4.07 13.31 9.15
N THR A 26 -3.03 13.96 9.69
CA THR A 26 -2.89 15.42 9.69
C THR A 26 -2.50 15.91 8.29
N MET A 27 -1.63 15.19 7.58
CA MET A 27 -1.20 15.51 6.22
C MET A 27 -2.36 15.48 5.22
N PHE A 28 -3.22 14.46 5.31
CA PHE A 28 -4.38 14.29 4.44
C PHE A 28 -5.68 14.87 5.01
N HIS A 29 -5.63 15.56 6.15
CA HIS A 29 -6.81 16.14 6.81
C HIS A 29 -7.94 15.11 7.01
N VAL A 30 -7.58 13.89 7.44
CA VAL A 30 -8.53 12.80 7.66
C VAL A 30 -9.51 13.19 8.78
N PRO A 31 -10.84 13.09 8.55
CA PRO A 31 -11.85 13.41 9.56
C PRO A 31 -11.69 12.57 10.83
N GLY A 32 -11.78 13.19 12.00
CA GLY A 32 -11.64 12.48 13.28
C GLY A 32 -10.20 12.08 13.65
N GLY A 33 -9.19 12.58 12.92
CA GLY A 33 -7.78 12.37 13.22
C GLY A 33 -7.39 10.89 13.24
N ILE A 34 -6.69 10.46 14.29
CA ILE A 34 -6.26 9.06 14.44
C ILE A 34 -7.42 8.06 14.43
N GLN A 35 -8.62 8.43 14.90
CA GLN A 35 -9.78 7.53 14.88
C GLN A 35 -10.26 7.24 13.45
N GLY A 36 -10.33 8.28 12.62
CA GLY A 36 -10.63 8.14 11.20
C GLY A 36 -9.55 7.36 10.46
N PHE A 37 -8.28 7.58 10.81
CA PHE A 37 -7.15 6.84 10.25
C PHE A 37 -7.18 5.35 10.59
N LEU A 38 -7.55 4.99 11.82
CA LEU A 38 -7.74 3.59 12.23
C LEU A 38 -8.90 2.94 11.50
N LEU A 39 -10.03 3.63 11.34
CA LEU A 39 -11.16 3.14 10.55
C LEU A 39 -10.77 2.92 9.09
N PHE A 40 -10.07 3.89 8.48
CA PHE A 40 -9.51 3.74 7.13
C PHE A 40 -8.62 2.50 7.04
N ASN A 41 -7.67 2.34 7.97
CA ASN A 41 -6.76 1.20 7.99
C ASN A 41 -7.49 -0.14 8.19
N LEU A 42 -8.50 -0.20 9.06
CA LEU A 42 -9.31 -1.40 9.27
C LEU A 42 -9.90 -1.89 7.94
N PHE A 43 -10.48 -0.98 7.15
CA PHE A 43 -11.08 -1.33 5.87
C PHE A 43 -10.02 -1.58 4.78
N ALA A 44 -9.01 -0.73 4.67
CA ALA A 44 -7.98 -0.85 3.64
C ALA A 44 -7.12 -2.11 3.84
N VAL A 45 -6.50 -2.27 5.01
CA VAL A 45 -5.69 -3.44 5.35
C VAL A 45 -6.55 -4.71 5.35
N GLY A 46 -7.77 -4.63 5.91
CA GLY A 46 -8.71 -5.76 5.91
C GLY A 46 -9.07 -6.23 4.50
N ALA A 47 -9.36 -5.31 3.57
CA ALA A 47 -9.68 -5.63 2.18
C ALA A 47 -8.48 -6.27 1.44
N VAL A 48 -7.26 -5.74 1.66
CA VAL A 48 -6.07 -6.31 1.00
C VAL A 48 -5.71 -7.68 1.60
N LEU A 49 -5.85 -7.88 2.91
CA LEU A 49 -5.71 -9.20 3.56
C LEU A 49 -6.74 -10.21 3.04
N TRP A 50 -7.99 -9.79 2.90
CA TRP A 50 -9.04 -10.62 2.32
C TRP A 50 -8.73 -11.00 0.88
N GLY A 51 -8.22 -10.05 0.08
CA GLY A 51 -7.75 -10.31 -1.26
C GLY A 51 -6.56 -11.27 -1.32
N TYR A 52 -5.66 -11.22 -0.33
CA TYR A 52 -4.56 -12.18 -0.21
C TYR A 52 -5.07 -13.62 -0.02
N ARG A 53 -6.11 -13.82 0.81
CA ARG A 53 -6.79 -15.11 0.93
C ARG A 53 -7.32 -15.60 -0.42
N HIS A 54 -7.94 -14.72 -1.21
CA HIS A 54 -8.42 -15.06 -2.55
C HIS A 54 -7.28 -15.43 -3.51
N ALA A 55 -6.12 -14.75 -3.41
CA ALA A 55 -4.92 -15.05 -4.18
C ALA A 55 -4.31 -16.41 -3.80
N LEU A 56 -4.32 -16.77 -2.51
CA LEU A 56 -3.87 -18.08 -2.02
C LEU A 56 -4.78 -19.22 -2.49
N LEU A 57 -6.10 -19.01 -2.44
CA LEU A 57 -7.09 -20.03 -2.80
C LEU A 57 -7.35 -20.13 -4.30
N GLY A 58 -6.72 -19.29 -5.13
CA GLY A 58 -6.88 -19.33 -6.59
C GLY A 58 -8.32 -19.04 -7.08
N THR A 59 -9.08 -18.27 -6.32
CA THR A 59 -10.50 -17.99 -6.65
C THR A 59 -10.63 -17.08 -7.88
N SER A 60 -11.83 -17.06 -8.49
CA SER A 60 -12.11 -16.22 -9.67
C SER A 60 -11.92 -14.71 -9.45
N THR A 61 -12.04 -14.24 -8.20
CA THR A 61 -11.87 -12.82 -7.84
C THR A 61 -10.42 -12.43 -7.53
N ALA A 62 -9.49 -13.40 -7.44
CA ALA A 62 -8.09 -13.18 -7.07
C ALA A 62 -7.40 -12.12 -7.95
N ARG A 63 -7.67 -12.15 -9.25
CA ARG A 63 -7.13 -11.19 -10.22
C ARG A 63 -7.58 -9.75 -9.94
N GLY A 64 -8.83 -9.55 -9.54
CA GLY A 64 -9.37 -8.24 -9.20
C GLY A 64 -8.71 -7.68 -7.94
N TYR A 65 -8.59 -8.49 -6.89
CA TYR A 65 -7.87 -8.09 -5.67
C TYR A 65 -6.39 -7.81 -5.94
N ALA A 66 -5.73 -8.61 -6.78
CA ALA A 66 -4.33 -8.38 -7.14
C ALA A 66 -4.14 -7.05 -7.91
N LEU A 67 -5.09 -6.68 -8.77
CA LEU A 67 -5.09 -5.39 -9.45
C LEU A 67 -5.17 -4.24 -8.45
N VAL A 68 -6.13 -4.31 -7.51
CA VAL A 68 -6.31 -3.29 -6.47
C VAL A 68 -5.07 -3.19 -5.58
N CYS A 69 -4.57 -4.31 -5.07
CA CYS A 69 -3.38 -4.35 -4.21
C CYS A 69 -2.14 -3.78 -4.92
N GLY A 70 -1.90 -4.17 -6.17
CA GLY A 70 -0.78 -3.67 -6.95
C GLY A 70 -0.89 -2.18 -7.25
N ALA A 71 -2.09 -1.70 -7.59
CA ALA A 71 -2.36 -0.28 -7.81
C ALA A 71 -2.17 0.54 -6.53
N LEU A 72 -2.59 0.04 -5.37
CA LEU A 72 -2.35 0.68 -4.08
C LEU A 72 -0.85 0.79 -3.78
N GLY A 73 -0.07 -0.27 -3.98
CA GLY A 73 1.38 -0.26 -3.78
C GLY A 73 2.10 0.81 -4.61
N ILE A 74 1.78 0.91 -5.90
CA ILE A 74 2.34 1.95 -6.77
C ILE A 74 1.82 3.34 -6.36
N GLY A 75 0.51 3.46 -6.12
CA GLY A 75 -0.14 4.72 -5.76
C GLY A 75 0.45 5.34 -4.50
N THR A 76 0.64 4.54 -3.44
CA THR A 76 1.32 4.94 -2.21
C THR A 76 2.68 5.56 -2.52
N ALA A 77 3.55 4.83 -3.24
CA ALA A 77 4.89 5.33 -3.52
C ALA A 77 4.89 6.63 -4.35
N LEU A 78 3.97 6.75 -5.33
CA LEU A 78 3.87 7.94 -6.17
C LEU A 78 3.34 9.16 -5.42
N ILE A 79 2.38 8.98 -4.52
CA ILE A 79 1.85 10.08 -3.69
C ILE A 79 2.96 10.63 -2.77
N HIS A 80 3.72 9.75 -2.13
CA HIS A 80 4.82 10.18 -1.26
C HIS A 80 5.99 10.78 -2.04
N LEU A 81 6.28 10.26 -3.24
CA LEU A 81 7.24 10.91 -4.14
C LEU A 81 6.78 12.33 -4.48
N ALA A 82 5.50 12.54 -4.80
CA ALA A 82 4.96 13.87 -5.08
C ALA A 82 5.12 14.80 -3.88
N PHE A 83 4.85 14.33 -2.66
CA PHE A 83 5.06 15.13 -1.45
C PHE A 83 6.53 15.49 -1.22
N ALA A 84 7.46 14.55 -1.40
CA ALA A 84 8.90 14.81 -1.32
C ALA A 84 9.34 15.86 -2.35
N LEU A 85 8.84 15.79 -3.59
CA LEU A 85 9.11 16.77 -4.64
C LEU A 85 8.52 18.16 -4.33
N LEU A 86 7.47 18.23 -3.51
CA LEU A 86 6.88 19.48 -3.01
C LEU A 86 7.57 20.00 -1.73
N GLY A 87 8.67 19.39 -1.30
CA GLY A 87 9.48 19.84 -0.16
C GLY A 87 8.95 19.41 1.22
N ARG A 88 8.07 18.41 1.27
CA ARG A 88 7.67 17.75 2.52
C ARG A 88 8.82 16.88 3.04
N ASN A 89 9.01 16.84 4.36
CA ASN A 89 10.12 16.11 5.00
C ASN A 89 9.68 14.75 5.57
N GLU A 90 8.37 14.51 5.60
CA GLU A 90 7.77 13.25 6.00
C GLU A 90 8.28 12.11 5.12
N PHE A 91 8.54 10.93 5.72
CA PHE A 91 9.03 9.73 5.05
C PHE A 91 10.44 9.82 4.40
N HIS A 92 11.28 10.78 4.79
CA HIS A 92 12.67 10.87 4.33
C HIS A 92 13.67 9.98 5.10
N LEU A 93 13.21 9.23 6.10
CA LEU A 93 14.07 8.28 6.81
C LEU A 93 14.47 7.12 5.88
N PRO A 94 15.68 6.54 6.05
CA PRO A 94 16.16 5.49 5.14
C PRO A 94 15.21 4.30 4.99
N LEU A 95 14.62 3.84 6.10
CA LEU A 95 13.68 2.72 6.07
C LEU A 95 12.32 3.12 5.47
N SER A 96 11.85 4.36 5.67
CA SER A 96 10.66 4.89 5.01
C SER A 96 10.81 4.85 3.49
N ILE A 97 11.96 5.31 2.98
CA ILE A 97 12.27 5.29 1.55
C ILE A 97 12.32 3.85 1.03
N ILE A 98 12.97 2.93 1.76
CA ILE A 98 13.02 1.51 1.39
C ILE A 98 11.61 0.90 1.33
N VAL A 99 10.74 1.23 2.28
CA VAL A 99 9.36 0.74 2.31
C VAL A 99 8.54 1.29 1.13
N LEU A 100 8.69 2.58 0.79
CA LEU A 100 8.03 3.18 -0.38
C LEU A 100 8.53 2.56 -1.69
N LEU A 101 9.84 2.33 -1.83
CA LEU A 101 10.41 1.60 -2.96
C LEU A 101 9.90 0.16 -3.03
N ALA A 102 9.79 -0.51 -1.88
CA ALA A 102 9.21 -1.86 -1.80
C ALA A 102 7.75 -1.86 -2.26
N CYS A 103 6.93 -0.88 -1.86
CA CYS A 103 5.56 -0.71 -2.34
C CYS A 103 5.52 -0.57 -3.88
N PHE A 104 6.36 0.30 -4.44
CA PHE A 104 6.43 0.54 -5.88
C PHE A 104 6.85 -0.71 -6.66
N VAL A 105 7.96 -1.34 -6.26
CA VAL A 105 8.53 -2.49 -6.97
C VAL A 105 7.64 -3.71 -6.86
N SER A 106 7.15 -4.03 -5.66
CA SER A 106 6.30 -5.21 -5.45
C SER A 106 4.92 -5.02 -6.09
N GLY A 107 4.33 -3.83 -5.98
CA GLY A 107 3.05 -3.49 -6.62
C GLY A 107 3.17 -3.53 -8.15
N GLY A 108 4.24 -2.94 -8.71
CA GLY A 108 4.57 -3.04 -10.13
C GLY A 108 4.75 -4.49 -10.60
N GLY A 109 5.53 -5.28 -9.87
CA GLY A 109 5.71 -6.70 -10.14
C GLY A 109 4.39 -7.47 -10.12
N LEU A 110 3.51 -7.19 -9.15
CA LEU A 110 2.18 -7.81 -9.07
C LEU A 110 1.33 -7.46 -10.30
N LEU A 111 1.27 -6.18 -10.70
CA LEU A 111 0.51 -5.74 -11.87
C LEU A 111 1.04 -6.34 -13.18
N LEU A 112 2.37 -6.43 -13.33
CA LEU A 112 2.98 -7.06 -14.50
C LEU A 112 2.58 -8.53 -14.65
N GLN A 113 2.39 -9.26 -13.54
CA GLN A 113 1.89 -10.64 -13.59
C GLN A 113 0.44 -10.78 -14.03
N LEU A 114 -0.33 -9.69 -14.02
CA LEU A 114 -1.72 -9.70 -14.48
C LEU A 114 -1.83 -9.48 -15.99
N ARG A 115 -0.75 -9.08 -16.69
CA ARG A 115 -0.81 -8.87 -18.14
C ARG A 115 -1.19 -10.17 -18.86
N PRO A 116 -2.14 -10.13 -19.82
CA PRO A 116 -2.35 -11.26 -20.72
C PRO A 116 -1.03 -11.60 -21.41
N ARG A 117 -0.71 -12.89 -21.52
CA ARG A 117 0.42 -13.36 -22.32
C ARG A 117 0.07 -13.29 -23.79
#